data_AF-A0A943D2R2-F1
#
_entry.id   AF-A0A943D2R2-F1
#
_cell.length_a   1.000
_cell.length_b   1.000
_cell.length_c   1.000
_cell.angle_alpha   90.00
_cell.angle_beta   90.00
_cell.angle_gamma   90.00
#
_symmetry.space_group_name_H-M   'P 1'
#
loop_
_entity.id
_entity.type
_entity.pdbx_description
1 polymer ?
#
loop_
_entity_poly.entity_id
_entity_poly.type
_entity_poly.pdbx_seq_one_letter_code
_entity_poly.pdbx_strand_id
1 'polypeptide(L)'
;MKIRIKYFNNATKLQKIEKGNWIDLYANEDVFVPQGEKAMIPLGIALELPKGWEAHVVPRSSTFKTWGIIQTNHMGVIDDTYIGDNDMWWFPAYCLKGKEHKVETEPHSTTYPLGVKGTWIRKGDKICQFRIMEVMPEIEFEEVEHFGNVDRSGFGSTGAR
;
A
#
# COMPACT_ATOMS: atom_id res chain seq x y z
N MET A 1 11.41 -21.07 0.60
CA MET A 1 10.86 -20.41 1.81
C MET A 1 9.35 -20.64 1.89
N LYS A 2 8.79 -20.75 3.09
CA LYS A 2 7.34 -20.75 3.36
C LYS A 2 7.06 -19.62 4.36
N ILE A 3 5.93 -18.95 4.23
CA ILE A 3 5.51 -17.82 5.09
C ILE A 3 4.15 -18.21 5.67
N ARG A 4 3.92 -17.94 6.97
CA ARG A 4 2.59 -18.15 7.56
C ARG A 4 1.71 -16.94 7.25
N ILE A 5 0.47 -17.19 6.86
CA ILE A 5 -0.50 -16.15 6.51
C ILE A 5 -1.78 -16.38 7.32
N LYS A 6 -2.22 -15.32 8.00
CA LYS A 6 -3.55 -15.23 8.59
C LYS A 6 -4.47 -14.45 7.65
N TYR A 7 -5.67 -14.97 7.45
CA TYR A 7 -6.74 -14.28 6.73
C TYR A 7 -7.77 -13.77 7.73
N PHE A 8 -8.18 -12.51 7.59
CA PHE A 8 -9.26 -11.92 8.35
C PHE A 8 -10.63 -12.31 7.76
N ASN A 9 -11.71 -11.95 8.45
CA ASN A 9 -13.04 -12.45 8.11
C ASN A 9 -13.42 -12.12 6.66
N ASN A 10 -13.86 -13.16 5.92
CA ASN A 10 -14.25 -13.09 4.51
C ASN A 10 -13.14 -12.59 3.54
N ALA A 11 -11.85 -12.62 3.91
CA ALA A 11 -10.78 -12.12 3.06
C ALA A 11 -10.56 -12.95 1.78
N THR A 12 -10.21 -12.28 0.68
CA THR A 12 -9.84 -12.94 -0.57
C THR A 12 -8.47 -13.62 -0.42
N LYS A 13 -8.40 -14.92 -0.70
CA LYS A 13 -7.13 -15.66 -0.63
C LYS A 13 -6.15 -15.18 -1.68
N LEU A 14 -4.90 -14.95 -1.28
CA LEU A 14 -3.84 -14.52 -2.19
C LEU A 14 -3.57 -15.60 -3.24
N GLN A 15 -3.43 -15.17 -4.50
CA GLN A 15 -3.09 -16.03 -5.61
C GLN A 15 -1.80 -15.57 -6.25
N LYS A 16 -0.82 -16.47 -6.37
CA LYS A 16 0.38 -16.21 -7.18
C LYS A 16 0.01 -16.36 -8.65
N ILE A 17 0.05 -15.26 -9.39
CA ILE A 17 -0.17 -15.24 -10.84
C ILE A 17 1.13 -15.56 -11.58
N GLU A 18 1.04 -16.18 -12.75
CA GLU A 18 2.21 -16.55 -13.57
C GLU A 18 2.97 -15.33 -14.13
N LYS A 19 2.25 -14.23 -14.39
CA LYS A 19 2.78 -13.02 -15.06
C LYS A 19 3.09 -11.86 -14.10
N GLY A 20 3.46 -12.15 -12.85
CA GLY A 20 3.78 -11.13 -11.84
C GLY A 20 4.96 -11.51 -10.96
N ASN A 21 5.92 -10.58 -10.80
CA ASN A 21 7.05 -10.73 -9.87
C ASN A 21 6.66 -10.43 -8.41
N TRP A 22 5.63 -9.60 -8.23
CA TRP A 22 5.04 -9.22 -6.95
C TRP A 22 3.64 -9.86 -6.85
N ILE A 23 3.11 -10.02 -5.64
CA ILE A 23 1.80 -10.64 -5.38
C ILE A 23 0.76 -9.53 -5.22
N ASP A 24 -0.31 -9.56 -6.01
CA ASP A 24 -1.44 -8.64 -5.89
C ASP A 24 -2.13 -8.81 -4.52
N LEU A 25 -2.47 -7.69 -3.87
CA LEU A 25 -3.26 -7.61 -2.65
C LEU A 25 -4.65 -7.05 -2.93
N TYR A 26 -5.62 -7.47 -2.11
CA TYR A 26 -7.05 -7.29 -2.35
C TYR A 26 -7.65 -6.38 -1.26
N ALA A 27 -8.58 -5.50 -1.62
CA ALA A 27 -9.41 -4.82 -0.63
C ALA A 27 -10.30 -5.84 0.10
N ASN A 28 -10.34 -5.82 1.43
CA ASN A 28 -11.13 -6.75 2.24
C ASN A 28 -12.62 -6.38 2.31
N GLU A 29 -12.93 -5.10 2.11
CA GLU A 29 -14.24 -4.49 2.32
C GLU A 29 -14.52 -3.46 1.22
N ASP A 30 -15.80 -3.11 1.06
CA ASP A 30 -16.23 -2.03 0.17
C ASP A 30 -15.92 -0.69 0.84
N VAL A 31 -15.05 0.12 0.21
CA VAL A 31 -14.65 1.44 0.72
C VAL A 31 -14.95 2.50 -0.34
N PHE A 32 -15.74 3.52 0.02
CA PHE A 32 -15.88 4.72 -0.78
C PHE A 32 -14.86 5.78 -0.33
N VAL A 33 -14.10 6.32 -1.28
CA VAL A 33 -13.15 7.42 -1.02
C VAL A 33 -13.61 8.64 -1.82
N PRO A 34 -14.12 9.70 -1.16
CA PRO A 34 -14.43 10.98 -1.82
C PRO A 34 -13.20 11.60 -2.48
N GLN A 35 -13.39 12.31 -3.58
CA GLN A 35 -12.30 13.02 -4.24
C GLN A 35 -11.81 14.17 -3.33
N GLY A 36 -10.53 14.18 -2.99
CA GLY A 36 -9.92 15.09 -2.02
C GLY A 36 -9.76 14.49 -0.61
N GLU A 37 -10.28 13.28 -0.37
CA GLU A 37 -10.23 12.62 0.94
C GLU A 37 -9.29 11.41 0.97
N LYS A 38 -8.99 10.95 2.20
CA LYS A 38 -8.16 9.78 2.50
C LYS A 38 -8.97 8.65 3.13
N ALA A 39 -8.52 7.41 2.94
CA ALA A 39 -9.07 6.23 3.60
C ALA A 39 -7.98 5.20 3.92
N MET A 40 -8.14 4.46 5.02
CA MET A 40 -7.34 3.28 5.33
C MET A 40 -8.09 2.05 4.83
N ILE A 41 -7.60 1.42 3.76
CA ILE A 41 -8.29 0.28 3.15
C ILE A 41 -7.75 -1.02 3.74
N PRO A 42 -8.57 -1.86 4.39
CA PRO A 42 -8.13 -3.13 4.95
C PRO A 42 -7.75 -4.10 3.83
N LEU A 43 -6.63 -4.81 3.97
CA LEU A 43 -6.16 -5.80 2.98
C LEU A 43 -6.47 -7.25 3.38
N GLY A 44 -7.07 -7.46 4.55
CA GLY A 44 -7.63 -8.75 4.96
C GLY A 44 -6.61 -9.84 5.29
N ILE A 45 -5.32 -9.49 5.39
CA ILE A 45 -4.22 -10.42 5.68
C ILE A 45 -3.33 -9.90 6.80
N ALA A 46 -2.69 -10.82 7.52
CA ALA A 46 -1.44 -10.60 8.23
C ALA A 46 -0.44 -11.69 7.81
N LEU A 47 0.84 -11.35 7.71
CA LEU A 47 1.91 -12.31 7.43
C LEU A 47 2.83 -12.40 8.63
N GLU A 48 3.24 -13.62 8.97
CA GLU A 48 4.40 -13.83 9.81
C GLU A 48 5.64 -13.91 8.93
N LEU A 49 6.31 -12.76 8.80
CA LEU A 49 7.55 -12.66 8.04
C LEU A 49 8.70 -13.39 8.77
N PRO A 50 9.66 -13.98 8.04
CA PRO A 50 10.87 -14.49 8.67
C PRO A 50 11.68 -13.35 9.30
N LYS A 51 12.36 -13.63 10.42
CA LYS A 51 13.29 -12.66 11.02
C LYS A 51 14.36 -12.23 10.00
N GLY A 52 14.65 -10.93 9.94
CA GLY A 52 15.57 -10.31 8.99
C GLY A 52 14.95 -10.03 7.61
N TRP A 53 13.62 -10.03 7.49
CA TRP A 53 12.91 -9.72 6.24
C TRP A 53 11.83 -8.65 6.46
N GLU A 54 11.69 -7.76 5.50
CA GLU A 54 10.60 -6.78 5.43
C GLU A 54 9.74 -7.01 4.18
N ALA A 55 8.49 -6.56 4.21
CA ALA A 55 7.64 -6.50 3.03
C ALA A 55 7.48 -5.07 2.50
N HIS A 56 7.49 -4.93 1.19
CA HIS A 56 7.19 -3.67 0.50
C HIS A 56 5.83 -3.75 -0.17
N VAL A 57 4.92 -2.84 0.16
CA VAL A 57 3.57 -2.72 -0.41
C VAL A 57 3.49 -1.44 -1.25
N VAL A 58 3.20 -1.56 -2.53
CA VAL A 58 3.11 -0.43 -3.49
C VAL A 58 1.82 -0.50 -4.32
N PRO A 59 1.37 0.60 -4.93
CA PRO A 59 0.28 0.57 -5.90
C PRO A 59 0.62 -0.33 -7.10
N ARG A 60 -0.41 -0.86 -7.76
CA ARG A 60 -0.26 -1.43 -9.09
C ARG A 60 -0.21 -0.30 -10.11
N SER A 61 0.41 -0.51 -11.26
CA SER A 61 0.48 0.52 -12.32
C SER A 61 -0.91 0.98 -12.79
N SER A 62 -1.92 0.13 -12.69
CA SER A 62 -3.31 0.47 -12.98
C SER A 62 -4.07 1.17 -11.84
N THR A 63 -3.54 1.25 -10.61
CA THR A 63 -4.33 1.70 -9.44
C THR A 63 -4.91 3.10 -9.60
N PHE A 64 -4.08 4.07 -10.03
CA PHE A 64 -4.56 5.42 -10.35
C PHE A 64 -5.44 5.47 -11.61
N LYS A 65 -5.17 4.61 -12.61
CA LYS A 65 -5.99 4.52 -13.83
C LYS A 65 -7.40 4.03 -13.52
N THR A 66 -7.54 3.00 -12.69
CA THR A 66 -8.80 2.37 -12.31
C THR A 66 -9.55 3.21 -11.28
N TRP A 67 -8.99 3.42 -10.08
CA TRP A 67 -9.71 4.05 -8.95
C TRP A 67 -9.34 5.53 -8.73
N GLY A 68 -8.26 6.04 -9.34
CA GLY A 68 -7.89 7.46 -9.20
C GLY A 68 -7.29 7.83 -7.85
N ILE A 69 -6.88 6.80 -7.09
CA ILE A 69 -6.22 6.91 -5.80
C ILE A 69 -4.69 6.84 -5.96
N ILE A 70 -3.99 7.43 -4.99
CA ILE A 70 -2.57 7.22 -4.73
C ILE A 70 -2.38 6.65 -3.32
N GLN A 71 -1.23 6.01 -3.08
CA GLN A 71 -0.80 5.56 -1.76
C GLN A 71 -0.02 6.68 -1.07
N THR A 72 -0.49 7.18 0.08
CA THR A 72 0.05 8.42 0.67
C THR A 72 1.44 8.27 1.28
N ASN A 73 1.83 7.06 1.69
CA ASN A 73 3.19 6.76 2.16
C ASN A 73 4.14 6.32 1.03
N HIS A 74 3.72 6.39 -0.24
CA HIS A 74 4.43 5.90 -1.44
C HIS A 74 4.63 4.38 -1.48
N MET A 75 5.34 3.84 -0.49
CA MET A 75 5.61 2.43 -0.27
C MET A 75 5.41 2.13 1.21
N GLY A 76 4.58 1.15 1.53
CA GLY A 76 4.45 0.63 2.88
C GLY A 76 5.59 -0.35 3.13
N VAL A 77 6.38 -0.11 4.17
CA VAL A 77 7.31 -1.09 4.74
C VAL A 77 6.55 -1.82 5.85
N ILE A 78 6.66 -3.14 5.87
CA ILE A 78 6.10 -4.00 6.93
C ILE A 78 7.24 -4.81 7.53
N ASP A 79 7.55 -4.54 8.81
CA ASP A 79 8.64 -5.15 9.55
C ASP A 79 8.38 -6.61 9.94
N ASP A 80 9.44 -7.38 10.21
CA ASP A 80 9.36 -8.74 10.77
C ASP A 80 8.81 -8.80 12.20
N THR A 81 8.57 -7.65 12.83
CA THR A 81 7.89 -7.52 14.12
C THR A 81 6.37 -7.31 14.00
N TYR A 82 5.84 -6.89 12.84
CA TYR A 82 4.41 -6.67 12.61
C TYR A 82 3.71 -7.98 12.17
N ILE A 83 3.76 -8.96 13.07
CA ILE A 83 3.43 -10.38 12.84
C ILE A 83 2.36 -10.91 13.81
N GLY A 84 1.75 -10.04 14.61
CA GLY A 84 0.74 -10.37 15.60
C GLY A 84 -0.60 -10.81 15.01
N ASP A 85 -1.42 -11.47 15.83
CA ASP A 85 -2.72 -12.00 15.42
C ASP A 85 -3.71 -10.94 14.89
N ASN A 86 -3.51 -9.67 15.23
CA ASN A 86 -4.37 -8.54 14.82
C ASN A 86 -3.67 -7.57 13.86
N ASP A 87 -2.44 -7.89 13.43
CA ASP A 87 -1.57 -7.01 12.64
C ASP A 87 -1.97 -7.05 11.14
N MET A 88 -3.24 -6.71 10.88
CA MET A 88 -3.77 -6.64 9.53
C MET A 88 -3.00 -5.59 8.72
N TRP A 89 -2.73 -5.90 7.46
CA TRP A 89 -2.13 -4.98 6.51
C TRP A 89 -3.17 -4.01 5.95
N TRP A 90 -2.75 -2.77 5.70
CA TRP A 90 -3.62 -1.69 5.22
C TRP A 90 -2.99 -0.95 4.04
N PHE A 91 -3.83 -0.39 3.18
CA PHE A 91 -3.41 0.52 2.10
C PHE A 91 -3.92 1.94 2.39
N PRO A 92 -3.04 2.91 2.67
CA PRO A 92 -3.42 4.29 2.95
C PRO A 92 -3.68 5.03 1.62
N ALA A 93 -4.94 5.13 1.24
CA ALA A 93 -5.38 5.75 -0.02
C ALA A 93 -5.68 7.24 0.14
N TYR A 94 -5.42 8.02 -0.91
CA TYR A 94 -5.99 9.36 -1.11
C TYR A 94 -6.55 9.48 -2.53
N CYS A 95 -7.80 9.93 -2.69
CA CYS A 95 -8.46 10.02 -3.99
C CYS A 95 -8.19 11.37 -4.67
N LEU A 96 -7.28 11.39 -5.64
CA LEU A 96 -7.01 12.58 -6.46
C LEU A 96 -8.07 12.81 -7.54
N LYS A 97 -8.63 11.74 -8.11
CA LYS A 97 -9.59 11.82 -9.23
C LYS A 97 -10.70 10.79 -9.10
N GLY A 98 -11.82 11.21 -8.52
CA GLY A 98 -13.02 10.40 -8.43
C GLY A 98 -13.47 9.93 -9.83
N LYS A 99 -13.88 8.67 -9.90
CA LYS A 99 -14.27 7.95 -11.12
C LYS A 99 -15.78 7.83 -11.25
N GLU A 100 -16.48 7.98 -10.14
CA GLU A 100 -17.91 7.76 -10.01
C GLU A 100 -18.58 9.01 -9.43
N HIS A 101 -19.83 9.21 -9.84
CA HIS A 101 -20.70 10.30 -9.42
C HIS A 101 -22.01 9.69 -8.90
N LYS A 102 -22.01 9.19 -7.65
CA LYS A 102 -23.19 8.83 -6.83
C LYS A 102 -22.74 8.06 -5.59
N VAL A 103 -23.15 8.54 -4.42
CA VAL A 103 -23.44 7.68 -3.26
C VAL A 103 -24.96 7.59 -3.19
N GLU A 104 -25.50 6.46 -3.64
CA GLU A 104 -26.86 6.04 -3.34
C GLU A 104 -26.75 5.11 -2.11
N THR A 105 -27.51 5.38 -1.05
CA THR A 105 -27.26 4.94 0.34
C THR A 105 -27.89 3.59 0.70
N GLU A 106 -27.31 2.72 1.54
CA GLU A 106 -25.95 2.59 2.13
C GLU A 106 -25.78 1.10 2.58
N PRO A 107 -24.58 0.59 2.97
CA PRO A 107 -24.27 0.55 4.42
C PRO A 107 -22.76 0.61 4.77
N HIS A 108 -22.47 0.78 6.08
CA HIS A 108 -21.14 0.92 6.70
C HIS A 108 -20.58 2.35 6.77
N SER A 109 -21.46 3.30 7.10
CA SER A 109 -21.17 4.40 8.02
C SER A 109 -20.22 5.48 7.50
N THR A 110 -20.52 6.04 6.33
CA THR A 110 -20.40 7.50 6.16
C THR A 110 -21.42 7.95 5.13
N THR A 111 -22.51 8.58 5.59
CA THR A 111 -23.58 9.05 4.71
C THR A 111 -23.14 10.32 3.97
N TYR A 112 -22.35 10.13 2.92
CA TYR A 112 -21.95 11.22 2.03
C TYR A 112 -23.18 11.78 1.31
N PRO A 113 -23.28 13.13 1.14
CA PRO A 113 -24.35 13.74 0.37
C PRO A 113 -24.49 13.14 -1.03
N LEU A 114 -25.73 13.04 -1.51
CA LEU A 114 -26.01 12.60 -2.88
C LEU A 114 -25.26 13.51 -3.87
N GLY A 115 -24.49 12.89 -4.77
CA GLY A 115 -23.69 13.61 -5.76
C GLY A 115 -22.22 13.90 -5.35
N VAL A 116 -21.77 13.49 -4.15
CA VAL A 116 -20.33 13.46 -3.85
C VAL A 116 -19.59 12.63 -4.90
N LYS A 117 -18.56 13.24 -5.49
CA LYS A 117 -17.68 12.61 -6.46
C LYS A 117 -16.57 11.87 -5.72
N GLY A 118 -16.31 10.62 -6.11
CA GLY A 118 -15.31 9.78 -5.45
C GLY A 118 -15.03 8.51 -6.24
N THR A 119 -14.56 7.48 -5.56
CA THR A 119 -14.43 6.13 -6.11
C THR A 119 -14.89 5.12 -5.06
N TRP A 120 -15.68 4.14 -5.47
CA TRP A 120 -15.76 2.88 -4.76
C TRP A 120 -14.52 2.04 -5.06
N ILE A 121 -14.06 1.35 -4.04
CA ILE A 121 -13.09 0.27 -4.10
C ILE A 121 -13.84 -0.92 -3.51
N ARG A 122 -14.12 -1.92 -4.34
CA ARG A 122 -14.96 -3.05 -3.95
C ARG A 122 -14.12 -4.12 -3.29
N LYS A 123 -14.73 -4.87 -2.37
CA LYS A 123 -14.14 -6.08 -1.81
C LYS A 123 -13.68 -7.02 -2.92
N GLY A 124 -12.42 -7.46 -2.85
CA GLY A 124 -11.78 -8.27 -3.89
C GLY A 124 -11.12 -7.46 -5.02
N ASP A 125 -11.20 -6.13 -5.02
CA ASP A 125 -10.42 -5.29 -5.94
C ASP A 125 -8.93 -5.41 -5.65
N LYS A 126 -8.15 -5.69 -6.69
CA LYS A 126 -6.69 -5.80 -6.59
C LYS A 126 -6.06 -4.42 -6.67
N ILE A 127 -5.91 -3.75 -5.53
CA ILE A 127 -5.53 -2.32 -5.45
C ILE A 127 -4.04 -2.05 -5.27
N CYS A 128 -3.29 -2.98 -4.68
CA CYS A 128 -1.85 -2.87 -4.47
C CYS A 128 -1.18 -4.23 -4.68
N GLN A 129 0.13 -4.27 -4.53
CA GLN A 129 0.94 -5.48 -4.68
C GLN A 129 2.11 -5.44 -3.70
N PHE A 130 2.62 -6.60 -3.32
CA PHE A 130 3.77 -6.69 -2.42
C PHE A 130 4.85 -7.67 -2.86
N ARG A 131 6.07 -7.42 -2.38
CA ARG A 131 7.17 -8.40 -2.30
C ARG A 131 7.72 -8.41 -0.88
N ILE A 132 8.67 -9.30 -0.65
CA ILE A 132 9.56 -9.26 0.50
C ILE A 132 11.02 -9.11 0.04
N MET A 133 11.87 -8.67 0.97
CA MET A 133 13.33 -8.62 0.84
C MET A 133 13.99 -8.70 2.21
N GLU A 134 15.30 -8.95 2.23
CA GLU A 134 16.11 -8.86 3.45
C GLU A 134 16.16 -7.41 3.92
N VAL A 135 16.16 -7.20 5.24
CA VAL A 135 16.33 -5.88 5.86
C VAL A 135 17.74 -5.34 5.61
N MET A 136 17.94 -4.04 5.85
CA MET A 136 19.29 -3.46 5.83
C MET A 136 20.23 -4.15 6.85
N PRO A 137 21.56 -4.18 6.59
CA PRO A 137 22.51 -4.66 7.58
C PRO A 137 22.47 -3.78 8.84
N GLU A 138 22.94 -4.36 9.95
CA GLU A 138 23.24 -3.59 11.17
C GLU A 138 24.32 -2.54 10.85
N ILE A 139 24.13 -1.31 11.35
CA ILE A 139 25.03 -0.18 11.14
C ILE A 139 25.27 0.55 12.46
N GLU A 140 26.47 1.11 12.59
CA GLU A 140 26.83 2.06 13.63
C GLU A 140 27.05 3.44 12.99
N PHE A 141 26.70 4.52 13.69
CA PHE A 141 26.91 5.88 13.22
C PHE A 141 28.21 6.44 13.81
N GLU A 142 29.19 6.72 12.97
CA GLU A 142 30.39 7.49 13.31
C GLU A 142 30.15 8.97 12.98
N GLU A 143 30.16 9.84 14.00
CA GLU A 143 30.04 11.29 13.83
C GLU A 143 31.42 11.90 13.50
N VAL A 144 31.51 12.67 12.42
CA VAL A 144 32.75 13.30 11.95
C VAL A 144 32.53 14.75 11.55
N GLU A 145 33.54 15.61 11.78
CA GLU A 145 33.47 17.02 11.36
C GLU A 145 33.53 17.17 9.83
N HIS A 146 34.29 16.31 9.14
CA HIS A 146 34.53 16.38 7.70
C HIS A 146 34.63 14.98 7.06
N PHE A 147 33.88 14.74 5.96
CA PHE A 147 33.97 13.49 5.19
C PHE A 147 35.17 13.41 4.23
N GLY A 148 35.80 14.55 3.89
CA GLY A 148 36.95 14.60 2.97
C GLY A 148 36.66 14.24 1.49
N ASN A 149 35.39 14.05 1.12
CA ASN A 149 34.97 13.64 -0.23
C ASN A 149 34.59 14.83 -1.12
N VAL A 150 34.59 14.63 -2.45
CA VAL A 150 34.11 15.62 -3.43
C VAL A 150 32.58 15.55 -3.57
N ASP A 151 31.92 16.72 -3.63
CA ASP A 151 30.48 16.82 -3.81
C ASP A 151 30.00 16.27 -5.17
N ARG A 152 29.12 15.28 -5.13
CA ARG A 152 28.46 14.71 -6.33
C ARG A 152 27.45 15.67 -6.99
N SER A 153 26.93 16.64 -6.24
CA SER A 153 25.73 17.44 -6.56
C SER A 153 24.43 16.62 -6.71
N GLY A 154 23.28 17.31 -6.76
CA GLY A 154 21.94 16.73 -6.79
C GLY A 154 20.90 17.59 -7.52
N PHE A 155 19.60 17.31 -7.31
CA PHE A 155 18.47 18.09 -7.86
C PHE A 155 18.52 18.39 -9.36
N GLY A 156 18.92 17.42 -10.18
CA GLY A 156 19.03 17.60 -11.63
C GLY A 156 20.31 18.29 -12.09
N SER A 157 21.38 18.24 -11.29
CA SER A 157 22.73 18.72 -11.65
C SER A 157 23.28 18.18 -12.97
N THR A 158 22.79 17.02 -13.43
CA THR A 158 23.12 16.42 -14.74
C THR A 158 22.34 17.04 -15.90
N GLY A 159 21.51 18.06 -15.66
CA GLY A 159 20.59 18.61 -16.64
C GLY A 159 19.35 17.72 -16.89
N ALA A 160 18.50 18.17 -17.81
CA ALA A 160 17.26 17.51 -18.22
C ALA A 160 17.25 17.15 -19.72
N ARG A 161 18.41 17.21 -20.39
CA ARG A 161 18.64 16.95 -21.83
C ARG A 161 20.05 16.44 -22.04
#